data_AF-A0A848D0V4-F1
#
_entry.id   AF-A0A848D0V4-F1
#
_cell.length_a   1.000
_cell.length_b   1.000
_cell.length_c   1.000
_cell.angle_alpha   90.00
_cell.angle_beta   90.00
_cell.angle_gamma   90.00
#
_symmetry.space_group_name_H-M   'P 1'
#
loop_
_entity.id
_entity.type
_entity.pdbx_description
1 polymer ?
#
loop_
_entity_poly.entity_id
_entity_poly.type
_entity_poly.pdbx_seq_one_letter_code
_entity_poly.pdbx_strand_id
1 'polypeptide(L)'
;MEEHYIFPRFIQEQIYVNLVCTLQEQHAAATKLTTLILQVANQGDPYMQGKQYMAHLLSLYKQMYEPHEAREDTVLFPAFQKLVTPREFEKLGEKFEEIEETMFGKDGFQTILRQVEQLEKALGIYELSQYTPHFTGKHLHP
;
A
#
# COMPACT_ATOMS: atom_id res chain seq x y z
N MET A 1 3.97 10.01 3.81
CA MET A 1 3.09 11.14 4.21
C MET A 1 2.72 10.99 5.68
N GLU A 2 2.30 9.79 6.10
CA GLU A 2 1.85 9.54 7.47
C GLU A 2 2.92 9.86 8.51
N GLU A 3 4.18 9.47 8.26
CA GLU A 3 5.30 9.69 9.21
C GLU A 3 5.54 11.15 9.58
N HIS A 4 5.19 12.08 8.68
CA HIS A 4 5.44 13.51 8.85
C HIS A 4 4.23 14.24 9.44
N TYR A 5 3.01 13.79 9.14
CA TYR A 5 1.79 14.55 9.42
C TYR A 5 0.77 13.83 10.31
N ILE A 6 0.80 12.50 10.35
CA ILE A 6 -0.18 11.67 11.07
C ILE A 6 0.46 11.05 12.31
N PHE A 7 1.53 10.28 12.13
CA PHE A 7 2.20 9.54 13.20
C PHE A 7 2.66 10.41 14.39
N PRO A 8 3.20 11.63 14.18
CA PRO A 8 3.62 12.49 15.30
C PRO A 8 2.49 12.81 16.29
N ARG A 9 1.24 12.90 15.83
CA ARG A 9 0.09 13.17 16.70
C ARG A 9 -0.13 12.03 17.70
N PHE A 10 -0.03 10.77 17.25
CA PHE A 10 -0.18 9.60 18.12
C PHE A 10 0.92 9.51 19.18
N ILE A 11 2.16 9.86 18.80
CA ILE A 11 3.30 9.90 19.72
C ILE A 11 3.09 10.98 20.78
N GLN A 12 2.66 12.19 20.37
CA GLN A 12 2.39 13.30 21.27
C GLN A 12 1.28 12.98 22.27
N GLU A 13 0.19 12.36 21.82
CA GLU A 13 -0.94 11.99 22.67
C GLU A 13 -0.70 10.69 23.47
N GLN A 14 0.40 9.97 23.20
CA GLN A 14 0.77 8.69 23.81
C GLN A 14 -0.28 7.58 23.60
N ILE A 15 -0.94 7.58 22.44
CA ILE A 15 -1.95 6.58 22.06
C ILE A 15 -1.45 5.81 20.85
N TYR A 16 -1.64 4.48 20.85
CA TYR A 16 -1.21 3.60 19.74
C TYR A 16 0.28 3.67 19.38
N VAL A 17 1.15 4.11 20.31
CA VAL A 17 2.60 4.29 20.09
C VAL A 17 3.24 3.03 19.50
N ASN A 18 2.96 1.85 20.08
CA ASN A 18 3.51 0.59 19.58
C ASN A 18 3.08 0.30 18.14
N LEU A 19 1.81 0.57 17.80
CA LEU A 19 1.30 0.37 16.44
C LEU A 19 2.03 1.31 15.47
N VAL A 20 2.16 2.59 15.81
CA VAL A 20 2.87 3.57 14.98
C VAL A 20 4.33 3.16 14.76
N CYS A 21 5.04 2.73 15.81
CA CYS A 21 6.41 2.22 15.65
C CYS A 21 6.47 1.02 14.70
N THR A 22 5.54 0.07 14.82
CA THR A 22 5.46 -1.07 13.89
C THR A 22 5.18 -0.63 12.45
N LEU A 23 4.28 0.34 12.22
CA LEU A 23 3.99 0.84 10.88
C LEU A 23 5.21 1.54 10.26
N GLN A 24 5.97 2.32 11.05
CA GLN A 24 7.24 2.93 10.61
C GLN A 24 8.29 1.88 10.23
N GLU A 25 8.45 0.83 11.03
CA GLU A 25 9.33 -0.29 10.70
C GLU A 25 8.90 -0.99 9.39
N GLN A 26 7.58 -1.12 9.18
CA GLN A 26 7.03 -1.70 7.96
C GLN A 26 7.23 -0.80 6.73
N HIS A 27 7.15 0.53 6.85
CA HIS A 27 7.53 1.45 5.76
C HIS A 27 9.01 1.28 5.36
N ALA A 28 9.91 1.16 6.33
CA ALA A 28 11.32 0.93 6.06
C ALA A 28 11.54 -0.43 5.38
N ALA A 29 10.85 -1.47 5.82
CA ALA A 29 10.88 -2.79 5.19
C ALA A 29 10.32 -2.76 3.75
N ALA A 30 9.20 -2.07 3.52
CA ALA A 30 8.62 -1.88 2.20
C ALA A 30 9.60 -1.20 1.24
N THR A 31 10.25 -0.13 1.69
CA THR A 31 11.28 0.59 0.91
C THR A 31 12.43 -0.33 0.50
N LYS A 32 12.90 -1.17 1.42
CA LYS A 32 13.96 -2.15 1.15
C LYS A 32 13.50 -3.22 0.15
N LEU A 33 12.30 -3.76 0.32
CA LEU A 33 11.74 -4.76 -0.59
C LEU A 33 11.56 -4.19 -2.01
N THR A 34 10.99 -2.98 -2.14
CA THR A 34 10.85 -2.28 -3.43
C THR A 34 12.21 -2.09 -4.11
N THR A 35 13.23 -1.70 -3.36
CA THR A 35 14.59 -1.54 -3.90
C THR A 35 15.12 -2.86 -4.46
N LEU A 36 14.97 -3.97 -3.74
CA LEU A 36 15.40 -5.29 -4.20
C LEU A 36 14.61 -5.76 -5.42
N ILE A 37 13.29 -5.55 -5.45
CA ILE A 37 12.44 -5.89 -6.59
C ILE A 37 12.89 -5.16 -7.85
N LEU A 38 13.13 -3.84 -7.75
CA LEU A 38 13.60 -3.02 -8.89
C LEU A 38 14.99 -3.45 -9.37
N GLN A 39 15.90 -3.82 -8.45
CA GLN A 39 17.22 -4.34 -8.82
C GLN A 39 17.11 -5.64 -9.62
N VAL A 40 16.29 -6.59 -9.17
CA VAL A 40 16.08 -7.87 -9.86
C VAL A 40 15.41 -7.66 -11.22
N ALA A 41 14.42 -6.76 -11.30
CA ALA A 41 13.72 -6.43 -12.54
C ALA A 41 14.66 -5.81 -13.60
N ASN A 42 15.56 -4.92 -13.17
CA ASN A 42 16.47 -4.21 -14.09
C ASN A 42 17.67 -5.04 -14.56
N GLN A 43 18.12 -6.02 -13.78
CA GLN A 43 19.26 -6.85 -14.14
C GLN A 43 18.94 -7.78 -15.33
N GLY A 44 17.67 -8.13 -15.50
CA GLY A 44 17.24 -9.15 -16.47
C GLY A 44 17.76 -10.53 -16.06
N ASP A 45 16.88 -11.54 -16.03
CA ASP A 45 17.30 -12.90 -15.70
C ASP A 45 17.15 -13.83 -16.90
N PRO A 46 18.26 -14.25 -17.53
CA PRO A 46 18.25 -15.30 -18.55
C PRO A 46 17.96 -16.69 -17.95
N TYR A 47 17.93 -16.84 -16.62
CA TYR A 47 17.69 -18.08 -15.89
C TYR A 47 16.38 -18.05 -15.09
N MET A 48 16.10 -19.12 -14.32
CA MET A 48 14.88 -19.25 -13.51
C MET A 48 15.03 -18.71 -12.06
N GLN A 49 16.25 -18.45 -11.60
CA GLN A 49 16.54 -18.14 -10.19
C GLN A 49 16.11 -16.72 -9.78
N GLY A 50 16.37 -15.72 -10.61
CA GLY A 50 15.90 -14.34 -10.43
C GLY A 50 14.38 -14.23 -10.51
N LYS A 51 13.71 -15.03 -11.37
CA LYS A 51 12.23 -15.11 -11.37
C LYS A 51 11.68 -15.64 -10.04
N GLN A 52 12.26 -16.71 -9.50
CA GLN A 52 11.86 -17.27 -8.21
C GLN A 52 12.14 -16.30 -7.05
N TYR A 53 13.28 -15.64 -7.08
CA TYR A 53 13.64 -14.64 -6.08
C TYR A 53 12.71 -13.43 -6.13
N MET A 54 12.37 -12.92 -7.33
CA MET A 54 11.39 -11.84 -7.49
C MET A 54 10.01 -12.22 -6.94
N ALA A 55 9.53 -13.44 -7.25
CA ALA A 55 8.26 -13.93 -6.73
C ALA A 55 8.27 -14.00 -5.18
N HIS A 56 9.38 -14.43 -4.59
CA HIS A 56 9.56 -14.44 -3.15
C HIS A 56 9.49 -13.02 -2.54
N LEU A 57 10.20 -12.04 -3.12
CA LEU A 57 10.16 -10.66 -2.65
C LEU A 57 8.76 -10.04 -2.75
N LEU A 58 8.05 -10.27 -3.86
CA LEU A 58 6.67 -9.81 -4.03
C LEU A 58 5.73 -10.46 -3.00
N SER A 59 5.91 -11.74 -2.70
CA SER A 59 5.14 -12.43 -1.66
C SER A 59 5.39 -11.84 -0.27
N LEU A 60 6.65 -11.54 0.07
CA LEU A 60 6.99 -10.89 1.35
C LEU A 60 6.35 -9.50 1.45
N TYR A 61 6.42 -8.72 0.37
CA TYR A 61 5.79 -7.40 0.32
C TYR A 61 4.28 -7.52 0.58
N LYS A 62 3.59 -8.37 -0.19
CA LYS A 62 2.14 -8.59 -0.07
C LYS A 62 1.74 -9.01 1.35
N GLN A 63 2.41 -10.02 1.91
CA GLN A 63 2.11 -10.55 3.24
C GLN A 63 2.25 -9.52 4.37
N MET A 64 3.13 -8.52 4.19
CA MET A 64 3.30 -7.43 5.13
C MET A 64 2.33 -6.28 4.86
N TYR A 65 2.18 -5.87 3.60
CA TYR A 65 1.50 -4.63 3.25
C TYR A 65 -0.03 -4.75 3.33
N GLU A 66 -0.61 -5.93 3.05
CA GLU A 66 -2.05 -6.16 3.20
C GLU A 66 -2.53 -5.92 4.66
N PRO A 67 -1.95 -6.53 5.70
CA PRO A 67 -2.34 -6.23 7.07
C PRO A 67 -1.91 -4.83 7.53
N HIS A 68 -0.86 -4.25 6.94
CA HIS A 68 -0.45 -2.86 7.21
C HIS A 68 -1.56 -1.88 6.83
N GLU A 69 -1.97 -1.88 5.55
CA GLU A 69 -3.06 -1.05 5.02
C GLU A 69 -4.35 -1.27 5.81
N ALA A 70 -4.71 -2.53 6.07
CA ALA A 70 -5.90 -2.86 6.84
C ALA A 70 -5.88 -2.24 8.25
N ARG A 71 -4.73 -2.13 8.91
CA ARG A 71 -4.61 -1.48 10.23
C ARG A 71 -4.64 0.02 10.15
N GLU A 72 -4.09 0.62 9.10
CA GLU A 72 -4.22 2.04 8.88
C GLU A 72 -5.69 2.44 8.68
N ASP A 73 -6.41 1.72 7.81
CA ASP A 73 -7.81 2.00 7.48
C ASP A 73 -8.79 1.76 8.64
N THR A 74 -8.60 0.67 9.37
CA THR A 74 -9.60 0.24 10.37
C THR A 74 -9.31 0.71 11.78
N VAL A 75 -8.07 1.11 12.08
CA VAL A 75 -7.64 1.51 13.42
C VAL A 75 -7.02 2.90 13.42
N LEU A 76 -5.97 3.11 12.63
CA LEU A 76 -5.16 4.33 12.74
C LEU A 76 -5.93 5.56 12.25
N PHE A 77 -6.43 5.58 11.02
CA PHE A 77 -7.13 6.74 10.46
C PHE A 77 -8.43 7.08 11.21
N PRO A 78 -9.27 6.11 11.62
CA PRO A 78 -10.43 6.40 12.47
C PRO A 78 -10.05 6.97 13.84
N ALA A 79 -8.91 6.55 14.41
CA ALA A 79 -8.41 7.14 15.64
C ALA A 79 -7.89 8.56 15.39
N PHE A 80 -7.17 8.79 14.30
CA PHE A 80 -6.63 10.09 13.94
C PHE A 80 -7.72 11.15 13.77
N GLN A 81 -8.82 10.81 13.10
CA GLN A 81 -9.98 11.71 12.96
C GLN A 81 -10.55 12.18 14.30
N LYS A 82 -10.39 11.41 15.38
CA LYS A 82 -10.82 11.78 16.73
C LYS A 82 -9.79 12.64 17.48
N LEU A 83 -8.54 12.66 17.02
CA LEU A 83 -7.43 13.42 17.61
C LEU A 83 -7.27 14.82 17.03
N VAL A 84 -7.96 15.14 15.94
CA VAL A 84 -7.88 16.43 15.27
C VAL A 84 -9.24 17.10 15.18
N THR A 85 -9.25 18.42 15.15
CA THR A 85 -10.46 19.19 14.87
C THR A 85 -10.84 19.10 13.39
N PRO A 86 -12.11 19.35 13.02
CA PRO A 86 -12.52 19.37 11.60
C PRO A 86 -11.69 20.31 10.74
N ARG A 87 -11.31 21.48 11.29
CA ARG A 87 -10.46 22.47 10.60
C ARG A 87 -9.02 22.00 10.42
N GLU A 88 -8.45 21.31 11.40
CA GLU A 88 -7.11 20.71 11.25
C GLU A 88 -7.12 19.58 10.21
N PHE A 89 -8.19 18.78 10.20
CA PHE A 89 -8.38 17.72 9.22
C PHE A 89 -8.50 18.29 7.79
N GLU A 90 -9.30 19.33 7.60
CA GLU A 90 -9.44 20.04 6.31
C GLU A 90 -8.09 20.58 5.81
N LYS A 91 -7.34 21.27 6.67
CA LYS A 91 -6.00 21.79 6.33
C LYS A 91 -5.00 20.70 5.98
N LEU A 92 -5.08 19.54 6.64
CA LEU A 92 -4.26 18.39 6.29
C LEU A 92 -4.63 17.84 4.91
N GLY A 93 -5.92 17.80 4.59
CA GLY A 93 -6.42 17.44 3.26
C GLY A 93 -5.85 18.36 2.17
N GLU A 94 -5.99 19.68 2.35
CA GLU A 94 -5.38 20.69 1.45
C GLU A 94 -3.88 20.45 1.30
N LYS A 95 -3.18 20.17 2.41
CA LYS A 95 -1.74 19.93 2.36
C LYS A 95 -1.37 18.67 1.60
N PHE A 96 -2.16 17.61 1.73
CA PHE A 96 -1.93 16.35 1.03
C PHE A 96 -2.20 16.48 -0.47
N GLU A 97 -3.20 17.28 -0.86
CA GLU A 97 -3.46 17.63 -2.25
C GLU A 97 -2.27 18.38 -2.87
N GLU A 98 -1.72 19.39 -2.18
CA GLU A 98 -0.50 20.09 -2.64
C GLU A 98 0.69 19.13 -2.84
N ILE A 99 0.88 18.18 -1.92
CA ILE A 99 1.95 17.18 -2.00
C ILE A 99 1.71 16.25 -3.19
N GLU A 100 0.47 15.81 -3.39
CA GLU A 100 0.09 14.97 -4.52
C GLU A 100 0.36 15.67 -5.84
N GLU A 101 -0.09 16.91 -6.01
CA GLU A 101 0.15 17.71 -7.23
C GLU A 101 1.65 17.93 -7.47
N THR A 102 2.44 18.13 -6.41
CA THR A 102 3.90 18.29 -6.54
C THR A 102 4.56 17.01 -7.03
N MET A 103 4.11 15.84 -6.54
CA MET A 103 4.73 14.55 -6.82
C MET A 103 4.27 13.96 -8.16
N PHE A 104 2.99 14.14 -8.51
CA PHE A 104 2.36 13.46 -9.64
C PHE A 104 1.81 14.42 -10.71
N GLY A 105 1.88 15.73 -10.47
CA GLY A 105 1.28 16.74 -11.33
C GLY A 105 -0.23 16.87 -11.13
N LYS A 106 -0.83 17.83 -11.82
CA LYS A 106 -2.28 17.99 -11.85
C LYS A 106 -2.93 16.76 -12.49
N ASP A 107 -4.03 16.28 -11.90
CA ASP A 107 -4.70 15.01 -12.28
C ASP A 107 -3.77 13.78 -12.12
N GLY A 108 -2.86 13.84 -11.16
CA GLY A 108 -1.87 12.81 -10.86
C GLY A 108 -2.49 11.46 -10.53
N PHE A 109 -3.45 11.42 -9.61
CA PHE A 109 -4.21 10.21 -9.27
C PHE A 109 -4.79 9.50 -10.50
N GLN A 110 -5.50 10.22 -11.36
CA GLN A 110 -6.16 9.68 -12.56
C GLN A 110 -5.11 9.19 -13.58
N THR A 111 -3.95 9.83 -13.62
CA THR A 111 -2.84 9.42 -14.46
C THR A 111 -2.21 8.11 -13.96
N ILE A 112 -1.96 7.98 -12.67
CA ILE A 112 -1.46 6.74 -12.06
C ILE A 112 -2.49 5.62 -12.22
N LEU A 113 -3.78 5.89 -11.98
CA LEU A 113 -4.85 4.90 -12.13
C LEU A 113 -4.90 4.31 -13.54
N ARG A 114 -4.78 5.15 -14.58
CA ARG A 114 -4.69 4.69 -15.98
C ARG A 114 -3.46 3.85 -16.25
N GLN A 115 -2.32 4.16 -15.64
CA GLN A 115 -1.10 3.35 -15.79
C GLN A 115 -1.28 1.98 -15.13
N VAL A 116 -1.84 1.94 -13.92
CA VAL A 116 -2.16 0.69 -13.21
C VAL A 116 -3.10 -0.17 -14.05
N GLU A 117 -4.20 0.41 -14.55
CA GLU A 117 -5.15 -0.29 -15.43
C GLU A 117 -4.46 -0.92 -16.65
N GLN A 118 -3.57 -0.17 -17.32
CA GLN A 118 -2.82 -0.67 -18.48
C GLN A 118 -1.87 -1.81 -18.10
N LEU A 119 -1.20 -1.71 -16.96
CA LEU A 119 -0.32 -2.76 -16.45
C LEU A 119 -1.10 -4.03 -16.10
N GLU A 120 -2.23 -3.89 -15.43
CA GLU A 120 -3.10 -5.01 -15.08
C GLU A 120 -3.62 -5.73 -16.33
N LYS A 121 -4.02 -4.98 -17.37
CA LYS A 121 -4.42 -5.56 -18.66
C LYS A 121 -3.26 -6.28 -19.35
N ALA A 122 -2.07 -5.68 -19.36
CA ALA A 122 -0.88 -6.29 -19.96
C ALA A 122 -0.44 -7.57 -19.24
N LEU A 123 -0.62 -7.63 -17.92
CA LEU A 123 -0.31 -8.80 -17.09
C LEU A 123 -1.44 -9.85 -17.09
N GLY A 124 -2.61 -9.54 -17.67
CA GLY A 124 -3.77 -10.42 -17.64
C GLY A 124 -4.38 -10.57 -16.24
N ILE A 125 -4.25 -9.54 -15.40
CA ILE A 125 -4.74 -9.53 -14.01
C ILE A 125 -5.90 -8.54 -13.77
N TYR A 126 -6.38 -7.88 -14.83
CA TYR A 126 -7.40 -6.83 -14.76
C TYR A 126 -8.82 -7.33 -14.44
N GLU A 127 -9.24 -8.46 -15.02
CA GLU A 127 -10.63 -8.90 -14.91
C GLU A 127 -10.92 -9.51 -13.53
N LEU A 128 -11.68 -8.81 -12.68
CA LEU A 128 -12.01 -9.27 -11.32
C LEU A 128 -12.64 -10.68 -11.31
N SER A 129 -13.41 -11.02 -12.35
CA SER A 129 -14.08 -12.32 -12.47
C SER A 129 -13.12 -13.51 -12.41
N GLN A 130 -11.86 -13.36 -12.85
CA GLN A 130 -10.87 -14.45 -12.87
C GLN A 130 -10.45 -14.91 -11.47
N TYR A 131 -10.67 -14.08 -10.44
CA TYR A 131 -10.39 -14.42 -9.05
C TYR A 131 -11.59 -15.05 -8.35
N THR A 132 -12.73 -15.18 -9.03
CA THR A 132 -13.94 -15.80 -8.47
C THR A 132 -13.76 -17.31 -8.49
N PRO A 133 -13.76 -17.99 -7.32
CA PRO A 133 -13.63 -19.44 -7.29
C PRO A 133 -14.82 -20.11 -7.99
N HIS A 134 -14.54 -21.07 -8.88
CA HIS A 134 -15.58 -21.90 -9.50
C HIS A 134 -15.76 -23.20 -8.71
N PHE A 135 -16.83 -23.27 -7.93
CA PHE A 135 -17.19 -24.50 -7.23
C PHE A 135 -18.00 -25.41 -8.16
N THR A 136 -17.34 -26.32 -8.87
CA THR A 136 -18.02 -27.38 -9.63
C THR A 136 -17.96 -28.71 -8.88
N GLY A 137 -19.11 -29.19 -8.37
CA GLY A 137 -19.31 -30.57 -7.89
C GLY A 137 -19.58 -30.79 -6.39
N LYS A 138 -20.78 -31.31 -6.10
CA LYS A 138 -21.27 -32.19 -4.99
C LYS A 138 -20.82 -32.07 -3.52
N HIS A 139 -19.92 -31.17 -3.13
CA HIS A 139 -19.54 -31.02 -1.71
C HIS A 139 -19.60 -29.56 -1.26
N LEU A 140 -20.81 -29.00 -1.30
CA LEU A 140 -21.19 -27.85 -0.51
C LEU A 140 -22.39 -28.29 0.33
N HIS A 141 -22.11 -28.82 1.53
CA HIS A 141 -23.11 -28.83 2.59
C HIS A 141 -22.69 -27.80 3.65
N PRO A 142 -23.67 -27.08 4.23
CA PRO A 142 -23.44 -25.97 5.15
C PRO A 142 -22.75 -26.39 6.44
#